data_AF-A0A526YHE7-F1
#
_entry.id   AF-A0A526YHE7-F1
#
_cell.length_a   1.000
_cell.length_b   1.000
_cell.length_c   1.000
_cell.angle_alpha   90.00
_cell.angle_beta   90.00
_cell.angle_gamma   90.00
#
_symmetry.space_group_name_H-M   'P 1'
#
loop_
_entity.id
_entity.type
_entity.pdbx_description
1 polymer ?
#
loop_
_entity_poly.entity_id
_entity_poly.type
_entity_poly.pdbx_seq_one_letter_code
_entity_poly.pdbx_strand_id
1 'polypeptide(L)'
;RLFEISCKLVVFNYRLARATFVVTLRPLQPMGEGQAAVASFQNPAGGEPLIVEQKVWPKLGKVSLESPALSCIVKDKPYAISISIKDANGAILQKIDTTLMSTQDQSVLPDRPLVIDQLYTPNPE
;
A
#
# COMPACT_ATOMS: atom_id res chain seq x y z
N ARG A 1 -6.41 19.87 -7.51
CA ARG A 1 -5.81 18.53 -7.30
C ARG A 1 -4.51 18.73 -6.53
N LEU A 2 -4.31 18.04 -5.40
CA LEU A 2 -3.13 18.14 -4.53
C LEU A 2 -2.08 17.07 -4.84
N PHE A 3 -2.53 15.85 -5.13
CA PHE A 3 -1.67 14.70 -5.42
C PHE A 3 -2.03 14.01 -6.74
N GLU A 4 -1.03 13.37 -7.34
CA GLU A 4 -1.19 12.36 -8.37
C GLU A 4 -0.55 11.04 -7.95
N ILE A 5 -1.02 9.93 -8.52
CA ILE A 5 -0.40 8.61 -8.31
C ILE A 5 0.86 8.57 -9.18
N SER A 6 2.01 8.33 -8.55
CA SER A 6 3.29 8.17 -9.25
C SER A 6 3.66 6.72 -9.51
N CYS A 7 3.19 5.78 -8.68
CA CYS A 7 3.45 4.35 -8.84
C CYS A 7 2.39 3.51 -8.14
N LYS A 8 2.11 2.33 -8.69
CA LYS A 8 1.30 1.26 -8.09
C LYS A 8 2.00 -0.06 -8.36
N LEU A 9 2.21 -0.86 -7.33
CA LEU A 9 2.80 -2.18 -7.49
C LEU A 9 2.38 -3.13 -6.36
N VAL A 10 2.54 -4.42 -6.61
CA VAL A 10 2.46 -5.48 -5.60
C VAL A 10 3.89 -5.94 -5.30
N VAL A 11 4.30 -5.87 -4.04
CA VAL A 11 5.61 -6.33 -3.59
C VAL A 11 5.47 -7.76 -3.10
N PHE A 12 6.23 -8.70 -3.67
CA PHE A 12 6.38 -10.05 -3.16
C PHE A 12 7.76 -10.21 -2.53
N ASN A 13 7.81 -10.35 -1.21
CA ASN A 13 9.01 -10.64 -0.47
C ASN A 13 9.06 -12.14 -0.15
N TYR A 14 9.77 -12.90 -0.99
CA TYR A 14 9.93 -14.34 -0.85
C TYR A 14 10.64 -14.74 0.46
N ARG A 15 11.57 -13.91 0.95
CA ARG A 15 12.32 -14.19 2.18
C ARG A 15 11.41 -14.20 3.40
N LEU A 16 10.44 -13.28 3.43
CA LEU A 16 9.49 -13.13 4.52
C LEU A 16 8.12 -13.76 4.24
N ALA A 17 7.98 -14.49 3.12
CA ALA A 17 6.70 -15.03 2.65
C ALA A 17 5.56 -13.99 2.67
N ARG A 18 5.85 -12.75 2.24
CA ARG A 18 4.92 -11.61 2.41
C ARG A 18 4.63 -10.94 1.08
N ALA A 19 3.34 -10.63 0.86
CA ALA A 19 2.92 -9.72 -0.19
C ALA A 19 2.29 -8.44 0.38
N THR A 20 2.52 -7.30 -0.26
CA THR A 20 1.86 -6.02 0.09
C THR A 20 1.49 -5.23 -1.17
N PHE A 21 0.42 -4.44 -1.09
CA PHE A 21 0.11 -3.40 -2.07
C PHE A 21 0.85 -2.13 -1.70
N VAL A 22 1.49 -1.50 -2.69
CA VAL A 22 2.16 -0.21 -2.52
C VAL A 22 1.64 0.77 -3.56
N VAL A 23 1.17 1.92 -3.09
CA VAL A 23 0.85 3.08 -3.92
C VAL A 23 1.70 4.26 -3.45
N THR A 24 2.29 4.96 -4.41
CA THR A 24 3.00 6.21 -4.12
C THR A 24 2.29 7.39 -4.74
N LEU A 25 2.25 8.48 -4.00
CA LEU A 25 1.67 9.75 -4.41
C LEU A 25 2.76 10.81 -4.53
N ARG A 26 2.71 11.60 -5.61
CA ARG A 26 3.53 12.79 -5.79
C ARG A 26 2.69 14.05 -5.51
N PRO A 27 3.13 14.93 -4.60
CA PRO A 27 2.47 16.21 -4.40
C PRO A 27 2.69 17.12 -5.61
N LEU A 28 1.66 17.88 -5.98
CA LEU A 28 1.68 18.83 -7.11
C LEU A 28 1.96 20.26 -6.66
N GLN A 29 1.98 20.49 -5.35
CA GLN A 29 2.24 21.78 -4.70
C GLN A 29 2.78 21.52 -3.27
N PRO A 30 3.35 22.52 -2.59
CA PRO A 30 3.70 22.41 -1.18
C PRO A 30 2.50 22.00 -0.32
N MET A 31 2.70 21.08 0.62
CA MET A 31 1.61 20.56 1.47
C MET A 31 1.44 21.34 2.75
N GLY A 32 0.21 21.37 3.26
CA GLY A 32 -0.12 22.01 4.53
C GLY A 32 0.32 21.15 5.72
N GLU A 33 0.47 21.78 6.89
CA GLU A 33 0.71 21.04 8.13
C GLU A 33 -0.52 20.24 8.55
N GLY A 34 -0.28 19.11 9.24
CA GLY A 34 -1.34 18.26 9.79
C GLY A 34 -2.17 17.47 8.76
N GLN A 35 -1.82 17.53 7.48
CA GLN A 35 -2.51 16.75 6.43
C GLN A 35 -2.20 15.24 6.54
N ALA A 36 -3.14 14.41 6.08
CA ALA A 36 -2.99 12.96 6.04
C ALA A 36 -3.50 12.36 4.72
N ALA A 37 -2.85 11.31 4.25
CA ALA A 37 -3.32 10.48 3.16
C ALA A 37 -3.86 9.17 3.73
N VAL A 38 -5.12 8.85 3.43
CA VAL A 38 -5.78 7.62 3.88
C VAL A 38 -6.09 6.78 2.66
N ALA A 39 -5.51 5.58 2.59
CA ALA A 39 -5.84 4.57 1.59
C ALA A 39 -6.75 3.51 2.17
N SER A 40 -7.73 3.11 1.38
CA SER A 40 -8.58 1.94 1.57
C SER A 40 -8.26 0.96 0.44
N PHE A 41 -7.61 -0.14 0.77
CA PHE A 41 -7.26 -1.19 -0.18
C PHE A 41 -8.29 -2.32 -0.10
N GLN A 42 -8.82 -2.78 -1.23
CA GLN A 42 -9.64 -3.99 -1.24
C GLN A 42 -8.84 -5.17 -0.69
N ASN A 43 -9.43 -5.93 0.25
CA ASN A 43 -8.83 -7.13 0.80
C ASN A 43 -8.94 -8.30 -0.21
N PRO A 44 -7.83 -8.86 -0.70
CA PRO A 44 -7.88 -9.97 -1.66
C PRO A 44 -8.49 -11.25 -1.11
N ALA A 45 -8.38 -11.49 0.21
CA ALA A 45 -9.02 -12.60 0.90
C ALA A 45 -10.53 -12.42 1.11
N GLY A 46 -11.08 -11.27 0.70
CA GLY A 46 -12.46 -10.87 0.97
C GLY A 46 -12.61 -10.18 2.34
N GLY A 47 -13.82 -9.72 2.63
CA GLY A 47 -14.12 -8.94 3.84
C GLY A 47 -13.83 -7.44 3.71
N GLU A 48 -13.63 -6.80 4.86
CA GLU A 48 -13.47 -5.35 4.94
C GLU A 48 -12.20 -4.84 4.26
N PRO A 49 -12.21 -3.62 3.68
CA PRO A 49 -11.02 -2.99 3.13
C PRO A 49 -9.93 -2.75 4.20
N LEU A 50 -8.68 -2.84 3.77
CA LEU A 50 -7.51 -2.57 4.60
C LEU A 50 -7.23 -1.06 4.58
N ILE A 51 -7.40 -0.41 5.72
CA ILE A 51 -7.21 1.04 5.86
C ILE A 51 -5.80 1.36 6.33
N VAL A 52 -5.14 2.30 5.65
CA VAL A 52 -3.80 2.79 6.00
C VAL A 52 -3.84 4.31 5.98
N GLU A 53 -3.38 4.93 7.06
CA GLU A 53 -3.26 6.38 7.17
C GLU A 53 -1.79 6.78 7.32
N GLN A 54 -1.35 7.75 6.52
CA GLN A 54 0.00 8.28 6.54
C GLN A 54 -0.03 9.81 6.65
N LYS A 55 0.69 10.35 7.63
CA LYS A 55 0.89 11.80 7.74
C LYS A 55 1.63 12.35 6.53
N VAL A 56 1.16 13.48 6.03
CA VAL A 56 1.78 14.23 4.94
C VAL A 56 2.56 15.40 5.53
N TRP A 57 3.85 15.45 5.24
CA TRP A 57 4.72 16.53 5.70
C TRP A 57 4.90 17.58 4.60
N PRO A 58 4.95 18.89 4.93
CA PRO A 58 5.04 19.97 3.93
C PRO A 58 6.16 19.85 2.90
N LYS A 59 7.31 19.28 3.31
CA LYS A 59 8.52 19.14 2.47
C LYS A 59 8.70 17.73 1.89
N LEU A 60 7.70 16.85 2.02
CA LEU A 60 7.82 15.48 1.54
C LEU A 60 7.69 15.44 0.01
N GLY A 61 8.67 14.87 -0.70
CA GLY A 61 8.63 14.75 -2.17
C GLY A 61 7.72 13.62 -2.68
N LYS A 62 7.34 12.68 -1.81
CA LYS A 62 6.44 11.56 -2.11
C LYS A 62 5.80 11.02 -0.83
N VAL A 63 4.60 10.47 -0.94
CA VAL A 63 3.93 9.72 0.15
C VAL A 63 3.79 8.28 -0.30
N SER A 64 4.29 7.32 0.48
CA SER A 64 4.07 5.89 0.24
C SER A 64 2.97 5.37 1.15
N LEU A 65 2.02 4.65 0.57
CA LEU A 65 0.92 3.97 1.25
C LEU A 65 1.10 2.49 0.99
N GLU A 66 1.38 1.73 2.04
CA GLU A 66 1.61 0.29 1.98
C GLU A 66 0.55 -0.44 2.80
N SER A 67 -0.11 -1.44 2.20
CA SER A 67 -1.08 -2.27 2.91
C SER A 67 -0.40 -3.12 3.99
N PRO A 68 -1.16 -3.63 4.97
CA PRO A 68 -0.74 -4.80 5.74
C PRO A 68 -0.40 -5.99 4.82
N ALA A 69 0.23 -7.02 5.40
CA ALA A 69 0.51 -8.26 4.71
C ALA A 69 -0.77 -8.88 4.13
N LEU A 70 -0.69 -9.32 2.88
CA LEU A 70 -1.81 -9.82 2.10
C LEU A 70 -1.79 -11.33 1.96
N SER A 71 -2.99 -11.91 1.85
CA SER A 71 -3.26 -13.28 1.45
C SER A 71 -4.29 -13.32 0.32
N CYS A 72 -4.34 -14.43 -0.42
CA CYS A 72 -5.27 -14.67 -1.52
C CYS A 72 -5.16 -13.67 -2.70
N ILE A 73 -3.95 -13.17 -3.02
CA ILE A 73 -3.72 -12.42 -4.25
C ILE A 73 -3.80 -13.35 -5.45
N VAL A 74 -4.64 -12.98 -6.42
CA VAL A 74 -4.85 -13.70 -7.67
C VAL A 74 -4.22 -12.91 -8.80
N LYS A 75 -3.44 -13.58 -9.65
CA LYS A 75 -2.86 -12.99 -10.86
C LYS A 75 -3.94 -12.37 -11.76
N ASP A 76 -3.61 -11.23 -12.35
CA ASP A 76 -4.44 -10.50 -13.33
C ASP A 76 -5.85 -10.11 -12.84
N LYS A 77 -6.06 -10.11 -11.51
CA LYS A 77 -7.28 -9.61 -10.86
C LYS A 77 -7.09 -8.15 -10.43
N PRO A 78 -7.96 -7.22 -10.85
CA PRO A 78 -7.92 -5.85 -10.36
C PRO A 78 -8.51 -5.75 -8.95
N TYR A 79 -7.78 -5.12 -8.05
CA TYR A 79 -8.21 -4.78 -6.69
C TYR A 79 -8.44 -3.28 -6.57
N ALA A 80 -9.59 -2.88 -6.02
CA ALA A 80 -9.94 -1.48 -5.86
C ALA A 80 -9.09 -0.81 -4.76
N ILE A 81 -8.75 0.45 -5.00
CA ILE A 81 -8.06 1.32 -4.04
C ILE A 81 -8.75 2.68 -4.06
N SER A 82 -9.19 3.13 -2.89
CA SER A 82 -9.72 4.48 -2.69
C SER A 82 -8.80 5.26 -1.77
N ILE A 83 -8.39 6.45 -2.20
CA ILE A 83 -7.45 7.30 -1.47
C ILE A 83 -8.12 8.63 -1.18
N SER A 84 -8.07 9.06 0.08
CA SER A 84 -8.54 10.38 0.52
C SER A 84 -7.40 11.18 1.14
N ILE A 85 -7.22 12.41 0.67
CA ILE A 85 -6.34 13.39 1.31
C ILE A 85 -7.19 14.22 2.26
N LYS A 86 -6.81 14.27 3.53
CA LYS A 86 -7.51 14.98 4.59
C LYS A 86 -6.68 16.16 5.08
N ASP A 87 -7.35 17.23 5.48
CA ASP A 87 -6.74 18.32 6.24
C ASP A 87 -6.55 17.97 7.72
N ALA A 88 -6.00 18.90 8.50
CA ALA A 88 -5.77 18.74 9.93
C ALA A 88 -7.06 18.54 10.75
N ASN A 89 -8.22 18.93 10.23
CA ASN A 89 -9.53 18.75 10.86
C ASN A 89 -10.26 17.49 10.37
N GLY A 90 -9.64 16.71 9.47
CA GLY A 90 -10.22 15.51 8.88
C GLY A 90 -11.12 15.76 7.66
N ALA A 91 -11.25 17.01 7.20
CA ALA A 91 -12.03 17.32 6.00
C ALA A 91 -11.32 16.79 4.76
N ILE A 92 -12.08 16.18 3.85
CA ILE A 92 -11.53 15.57 2.63
C ILE A 92 -11.23 16.67 1.61
N LEU A 93 -9.95 16.86 1.30
CA LEU A 93 -9.46 17.81 0.30
C LEU A 93 -9.40 17.22 -1.11
N GLN A 94 -9.20 15.90 -1.22
CA GLN A 94 -9.15 15.19 -2.49
C GLN A 94 -9.51 13.72 -2.32
N LYS A 95 -10.19 13.14 -3.32
CA LYS A 95 -10.35 11.70 -3.49
C LYS A 95 -9.66 11.23 -4.77
N ILE A 96 -9.12 10.01 -4.75
CA ILE A 96 -8.54 9.32 -5.91
C ILE A 96 -8.98 7.87 -5.83
N ASP A 97 -9.72 7.40 -6.84
CA ASP A 97 -10.06 6.00 -7.00
C ASP A 97 -9.23 5.37 -8.11
N THR A 98 -8.74 4.17 -7.89
CA THR A 98 -7.95 3.43 -8.86
C THR A 98 -8.05 1.92 -8.62
N THR A 99 -7.40 1.15 -9.49
CA THR A 99 -7.21 -0.29 -9.29
C THR A 99 -5.73 -0.64 -9.36
N LEU A 100 -5.36 -1.73 -8.70
CA LEU A 100 -4.04 -2.35 -8.79
C LEU A 100 -4.20 -3.82 -9.16
N MET A 101 -3.36 -4.31 -10.05
CA MET A 101 -3.37 -5.68 -10.53
C MET A 101 -1.95 -6.23 -10.49
N SER A 102 -1.79 -7.45 -9.98
CA SER A 102 -0.52 -8.18 -10.00
C SER A 102 -0.40 -8.99 -11.30
N THR A 103 0.78 -9.02 -11.90
CA THR A 103 1.12 -9.97 -12.99
C THR A 103 1.60 -11.32 -12.46
N GLN A 104 1.75 -11.45 -11.14
CA GLN A 104 2.14 -12.68 -10.44
C GLN A 104 1.01 -13.15 -9.52
N ASP A 105 0.92 -14.47 -9.36
CA ASP A 105 0.02 -15.10 -8.39
C ASP A 105 0.70 -15.22 -7.02
N GLN A 106 -0.06 -15.29 -5.93
CA GLN A 106 0.54 -15.45 -4.60
C GLN A 106 1.33 -16.74 -4.43
N SER A 107 1.03 -17.79 -5.22
CA SER A 107 1.76 -19.06 -5.23
C SER A 107 3.27 -18.95 -5.51
N VAL A 108 3.78 -17.78 -5.93
CA VAL A 108 5.23 -17.54 -6.03
C VAL A 108 5.92 -17.40 -4.67
N LEU A 109 5.17 -17.18 -3.59
CA LEU A 109 5.70 -17.11 -2.23
C LEU A 109 5.84 -18.52 -1.64
N PRO A 110 6.87 -18.77 -0.82
CA PRO A 110 6.89 -19.97 0.01
C PRO A 110 5.79 -19.92 1.07
N ASP A 111 5.36 -21.09 1.56
CA ASP A 111 4.33 -21.19 2.59
C ASP A 111 4.75 -20.58 3.94
N ARG A 112 6.06 -20.45 4.17
CA ARG A 112 6.67 -19.88 5.38
C ARG A 112 7.85 -18.98 5.04
N PRO A 113 8.18 -18.00 5.89
CA PRO A 113 9.41 -17.22 5.75
C PRO A 113 10.63 -18.13 5.64
N LEU A 114 11.57 -17.79 4.77
CA LEU A 114 12.85 -18.49 4.65
C LEU A 114 13.85 -18.03 5.71
N VAL A 115 13.65 -16.82 6.24
CA VAL A 115 14.47 -16.20 7.29
C VAL A 115 13.59 -15.57 8.35
N ILE A 116 14.09 -15.53 9.58
CA ILE A 116 13.34 -15.02 10.75
C ILE A 116 13.83 -13.65 11.23
N ASP A 117 14.95 -13.15 10.71
CA ASP A 117 15.51 -11.87 11.12
C ASP A 117 16.20 -11.09 9.97
N GLN A 118 16.72 -9.92 10.30
CA GLN A 118 17.44 -9.04 9.37
C GLN A 118 18.85 -9.53 9.01
N LEU A 119 19.41 -10.46 9.80
CA LEU A 119 20.73 -11.06 9.58
C LEU A 119 20.66 -12.33 8.74
N TYR A 120 19.48 -12.67 8.21
CA TYR A 120 19.22 -13.84 7.39
C TYR A 120 19.39 -15.17 8.13
N THR A 121 19.11 -15.21 9.42
CA THR A 121 19.03 -16.48 10.16
C THR A 121 17.99 -17.38 9.49
N PRO A 122 18.36 -18.58 9.01
CA PRO A 122 17.42 -19.50 8.36
C PRO A 122 16.26 -19.85 9.27
N ASN A 123 15.05 -19.98 8.70
CA ASN A 123 13.91 -20.49 9.43
C ASN A 123 14.13 -21.99 9.75
N PRO A 124 14.06 -22.42 11.03
CA PRO A 124 14.24 -23.82 11.40
C PRO A 124 13.03 -24.72 11.10
N GLU A 125 11.88 -24.16 10.74
CA GLU A 125 10.64 -24.88 10.36
C GLU A 125 10.48 -25.12 8.87
#